data_AF-B3E5C5-F1
#
_entry.id   AF-B3E5C5-F1
#
_cell.length_a   1.000
_cell.length_b   1.000
_cell.length_c   1.000
_cell.angle_alpha   90.00
_cell.angle_beta   90.00
_cell.angle_gamma   90.00
#
_symmetry.space_group_name_H-M   'P 1'
#
loop_
_entity.id
_entity.type
_entity.pdbx_description
1 polymer ?
#
loop_
_entity_poly.entity_id
_entity_poly.type
_entity_poly.pdbx_seq_one_letter_code
_entity_poly.pdbx_strand_id
1 'polypeptide(L)'
;MKMLSRMIMLLAVLLVPGISQAFSVAGSYSSSEGAVTLHQSGDRVTGRYTNDNGELTGLMFGNIFEGFWIEDGSDRRCSTPKNGRYHWGRVTLTFDGNGFNGVWGHCDDKPARPWNGSRSSGSQGGTPPADPGHDPFSVTSDGPGIEGLWGSSEGDIRFRQQGNRVAGRYSSDNGELVGTLQSGTLSGYWIEDHSAQRCITPRNGRYFWGRIEFSFSGNRFTGRWGYCDGPLTGNWGGERK
;
A
#
# COMPACT_ATOMS: atom_id res chain seq x y z
N MET A 1 -65.37 -0.90 -33.81
CA MET A 1 -64.10 -1.14 -34.55
C MET A 1 -63.53 0.22 -34.92
N LYS A 2 -62.32 0.69 -34.59
CA LYS A 2 -61.11 0.15 -33.96
C LYS A 2 -60.47 1.33 -33.20
N MET A 3 -59.93 1.08 -31.99
CA MET A 3 -59.04 2.03 -31.32
C MET A 3 -57.74 2.17 -32.12
N LEU A 4 -57.33 3.40 -32.45
CA LEU A 4 -55.97 3.70 -32.86
C LEU A 4 -55.15 3.98 -31.59
N SER A 5 -54.38 2.98 -31.15
CA SER A 5 -53.27 3.18 -30.22
C SER A 5 -52.05 3.58 -31.04
N ARG A 6 -51.56 4.83 -30.89
CA ARG A 6 -50.26 5.25 -31.43
C ARG A 6 -49.23 5.19 -30.31
N MET A 7 -48.38 4.19 -30.44
CA MET A 7 -47.24 3.86 -29.60
C MET A 7 -46.23 5.01 -29.57
N ILE A 8 -46.04 5.62 -28.39
CA ILE A 8 -44.91 6.51 -28.11
C ILE A 8 -43.70 5.60 -27.90
N MET A 9 -42.77 5.61 -28.84
CA MET A 9 -41.49 4.89 -28.72
C MET A 9 -40.56 5.73 -27.83
N LEU A 10 -40.55 5.44 -26.53
CA LEU A 10 -39.52 5.96 -25.62
C LEU A 10 -38.19 5.28 -25.95
N LEU A 11 -37.29 6.02 -26.58
CA LEU A 11 -35.89 5.63 -26.73
C LEU A 11 -35.19 5.83 -25.38
N ALA A 12 -35.15 4.79 -24.56
CA ALA A 12 -34.33 4.77 -23.35
C ALA A 12 -32.86 4.66 -23.76
N VAL A 13 -32.15 5.79 -23.77
CA VAL A 13 -30.69 5.81 -23.84
C VAL A 13 -30.17 5.21 -22.53
N LEU A 14 -29.80 3.94 -22.55
CA LEU A 14 -29.06 3.28 -21.48
C LEU A 14 -27.67 3.95 -21.43
N LEU A 15 -27.52 4.97 -20.58
CA LEU A 15 -26.22 5.40 -20.07
C LEU A 15 -25.66 4.22 -19.29
N VAL A 16 -24.86 3.38 -19.95
CA VAL A 16 -24.02 2.40 -19.28
C VAL A 16 -22.93 3.21 -18.58
N PRO A 17 -22.90 3.30 -17.24
CA PRO A 17 -21.75 3.90 -16.58
C PRO A 17 -20.53 3.06 -16.97
N GLY A 18 -19.58 3.69 -17.66
CA GLY A 18 -18.28 3.08 -17.93
C GLY A 18 -17.68 2.68 -16.58
N ILE A 19 -17.64 1.39 -16.31
CA ILE A 19 -16.99 0.85 -15.12
C ILE A 19 -15.50 1.13 -15.32
N SER A 20 -15.03 2.24 -14.75
CA SER A 20 -13.61 2.53 -14.62
C SER A 20 -13.03 1.44 -13.73
N GLN A 21 -12.40 0.43 -14.33
CA GLN A 21 -11.73 -0.59 -13.56
C GLN A 21 -10.50 0.05 -12.90
N ALA A 22 -10.46 0.00 -11.57
CA ALA A 22 -9.32 0.46 -10.82
C ALA A 22 -8.07 -0.32 -11.27
N PHE A 23 -6.97 0.40 -11.48
CA PHE A 23 -5.68 -0.17 -11.88
C PHE A 23 -5.32 -1.33 -10.96
N SER A 24 -5.25 -2.54 -11.54
CA SER A 24 -4.92 -3.75 -10.79
C SER A 24 -3.59 -4.35 -11.25
N VAL A 25 -2.76 -4.69 -10.28
CA VAL A 25 -1.51 -5.44 -10.45
C VAL A 25 -1.71 -6.94 -10.21
N ALA A 26 -2.92 -7.40 -9.91
CA ALA A 26 -3.19 -8.82 -9.75
C ALA A 26 -2.94 -9.58 -11.06
N GLY A 27 -2.42 -10.80 -10.98
CA GLY A 27 -2.11 -11.66 -12.12
C GLY A 27 -0.74 -12.31 -12.05
N SER A 28 -0.34 -12.98 -13.13
CA SER A 28 0.93 -13.70 -13.20
C SER A 28 1.93 -12.98 -14.10
N TYR A 29 3.20 -13.04 -13.70
CA TYR A 29 4.33 -12.38 -14.34
C TYR A 29 5.49 -13.35 -14.49
N SER A 30 6.20 -13.27 -15.61
CA SER A 30 7.56 -13.80 -15.74
C SER A 30 8.52 -12.72 -15.27
N SER A 31 9.42 -13.02 -14.33
CA SER A 31 10.33 -12.01 -13.76
C SER A 31 11.76 -12.50 -13.66
N SER A 32 12.70 -11.58 -13.45
CA SER A 32 14.13 -11.90 -13.24
C SER A 32 14.38 -12.77 -12.00
N GLU A 33 13.48 -12.74 -11.01
CA GLU A 33 13.55 -13.53 -9.78
C GLU A 33 12.61 -14.76 -9.81
N GLY A 34 12.23 -15.21 -11.01
CA GLY A 34 11.30 -16.32 -11.21
C GLY A 34 9.87 -15.87 -11.51
N ALA A 35 8.96 -16.81 -11.68
CA ALA A 35 7.57 -16.49 -11.98
C ALA A 35 6.87 -15.94 -10.73
N VAL A 36 6.15 -14.83 -10.87
CA VAL A 36 5.44 -14.14 -9.78
C VAL A 36 3.94 -14.25 -10.02
N THR A 37 3.15 -14.52 -8.98
CA THR A 37 1.69 -14.34 -8.99
C THR A 37 1.29 -13.36 -7.91
N LEU A 38 0.57 -12.30 -8.28
CA LEU A 38 0.12 -11.24 -7.39
C LEU A 38 -1.40 -11.31 -7.19
N HIS A 39 -1.81 -11.08 -5.95
CA HIS A 39 -3.19 -10.87 -5.52
C HIS A 39 -3.29 -9.49 -4.90
N GLN A 40 -4.31 -8.73 -5.30
CA GLN A 40 -4.54 -7.37 -4.80
C GLN A 40 -5.93 -7.25 -4.18
N SER A 41 -5.99 -6.63 -3.01
CA SER A 41 -7.23 -6.26 -2.33
C SER A 41 -7.10 -4.82 -1.84
N GLY A 42 -7.71 -3.88 -2.56
CA GLY A 42 -7.44 -2.45 -2.37
C GLY A 42 -5.99 -2.13 -2.70
N ASP A 43 -5.28 -1.45 -1.80
CA ASP A 43 -3.84 -1.17 -1.98
C ASP A 43 -2.95 -2.31 -1.51
N ARG A 44 -3.49 -3.27 -0.77
CA ARG A 44 -2.68 -4.38 -0.29
C ARG A 44 -2.42 -5.35 -1.42
N VAL A 45 -1.14 -5.62 -1.66
CA VAL A 45 -0.67 -6.62 -2.60
C VAL A 45 0.05 -7.71 -1.83
N THR A 46 -0.33 -8.94 -2.13
CA THR A 46 0.40 -10.15 -1.71
C THR A 46 0.78 -10.93 -2.95
N GLY A 47 1.83 -11.73 -2.87
CA GLY A 47 2.24 -12.53 -4.00
C GLY A 47 3.13 -13.69 -3.61
N ARG A 48 3.31 -14.59 -4.57
CA ARG A 48 4.21 -15.74 -4.46
C ARG A 48 5.14 -15.71 -5.67
N TYR A 49 6.39 -16.09 -5.47
CA TYR A 49 7.30 -16.30 -6.58
C TYR A 49 8.06 -17.62 -6.43
N THR A 50 8.48 -18.18 -7.56
CA THR A 50 8.89 -19.60 -7.63
C THR A 50 10.18 -19.91 -6.89
N ASN A 51 11.08 -18.94 -6.77
CA ASN A 51 12.36 -19.15 -6.11
C ASN A 51 12.16 -19.21 -4.58
N ASP A 52 12.78 -20.19 -3.94
CA ASP A 52 12.90 -20.33 -2.48
C ASP A 52 11.60 -20.11 -1.67
N ASN A 53 10.48 -20.59 -2.22
CA ASN A 53 9.15 -20.45 -1.61
C ASN A 53 8.79 -18.97 -1.35
N GLY A 54 9.20 -18.11 -2.29
CA GLY A 54 9.14 -16.67 -2.21
C GLY A 54 7.75 -16.09 -2.01
N GLU A 55 7.67 -15.00 -1.25
CA GLU A 55 6.47 -14.24 -0.98
C GLU A 55 6.74 -12.75 -1.19
N LEU A 56 5.76 -12.03 -1.74
CA LEU A 56 5.71 -10.58 -1.76
C LEU A 56 4.56 -10.11 -0.86
N THR A 57 4.80 -9.08 -0.06
CA THR A 57 3.75 -8.40 0.72
C THR A 57 4.04 -6.91 0.80
N GLY A 58 3.05 -6.07 0.51
CA GLY A 58 3.23 -4.63 0.51
C GLY A 58 1.98 -3.86 0.11
N LEU A 59 2.19 -2.60 -0.24
CA LEU A 59 1.14 -1.64 -0.57
C LEU A 59 1.40 -0.96 -1.90
N MET A 60 0.32 -0.61 -2.61
CA MET A 60 0.34 0.23 -3.79
C MET A 60 0.21 1.71 -3.42
N PHE A 61 0.97 2.54 -4.13
CA PHE A 61 0.89 4.00 -4.18
C PHE A 61 0.87 4.40 -5.65
N GLY A 62 -0.32 4.58 -6.21
CA GLY A 62 -0.51 4.71 -7.65
C GLY A 62 -0.06 3.44 -8.36
N ASN A 63 0.97 3.56 -9.19
CA ASN A 63 1.59 2.43 -9.88
C ASN A 63 2.84 1.87 -9.19
N ILE A 64 3.16 2.32 -7.98
CA ILE A 64 4.35 1.89 -7.24
C ILE A 64 3.94 0.95 -6.10
N PHE A 65 4.43 -0.28 -6.12
CA PHE A 65 4.41 -1.19 -4.98
C PHE A 65 5.62 -0.94 -4.10
N GLU A 66 5.42 -0.79 -2.80
CA GLU A 66 6.48 -0.86 -1.80
C GLU A 66 6.16 -1.95 -0.78
N GLY A 67 7.13 -2.82 -0.50
CA GLY A 67 6.88 -3.99 0.32
C GLY A 67 8.13 -4.72 0.77
N PHE A 68 7.96 -6.02 1.00
CA PHE A 68 9.00 -6.95 1.34
C PHE A 68 8.91 -8.19 0.45
N TRP A 69 10.06 -8.71 0.06
CA TRP A 69 10.21 -10.10 -0.39
C TRP A 69 10.62 -10.97 0.81
N ILE A 70 10.15 -12.21 0.86
CA ILE A 70 10.38 -13.14 1.98
C ILE A 70 10.53 -14.56 1.43
N GLU A 71 11.62 -15.23 1.79
CA GLU A 71 12.03 -16.57 1.35
C GLU A 71 12.32 -17.48 2.54
N ASP A 72 12.42 -18.78 2.26
CA ASP A 72 12.85 -19.77 3.26
C ASP A 72 14.38 -19.79 3.42
N GLY A 73 15.12 -19.40 2.38
CA GLY A 73 16.58 -19.32 2.36
C GLY A 73 17.07 -18.25 1.39
N SER A 74 18.19 -17.61 1.71
CA SER A 74 18.94 -16.71 0.83
C SER A 74 20.37 -16.54 1.36
N ASP A 75 21.26 -15.97 0.55
CA ASP A 75 22.67 -15.72 0.93
C ASP A 75 22.84 -14.86 2.19
N ARG A 76 21.78 -14.15 2.60
CA ARG A 76 21.80 -13.28 3.78
C ARG A 76 20.58 -13.50 4.67
N ARG A 77 20.85 -14.03 5.86
CA ARG A 77 19.89 -14.10 6.97
C ARG A 77 19.81 -12.75 7.70
N CYS A 78 18.60 -12.27 7.92
CA CYS A 78 18.33 -11.07 8.71
C CYS A 78 18.29 -11.37 10.22
N SER A 79 18.45 -10.33 11.04
CA SER A 79 18.38 -10.44 12.50
C SER A 79 16.94 -10.62 13.00
N THR A 80 15.97 -10.02 12.31
CA THR A 80 14.53 -10.12 12.64
C THR A 80 13.80 -10.99 11.62
N PRO A 81 12.67 -11.63 12.00
CA PRO A 81 11.84 -12.35 11.06
C PRO A 81 10.75 -11.46 10.42
N LYS A 82 10.38 -11.76 9.17
CA LYS A 82 9.12 -11.31 8.53
C LYS A 82 8.29 -12.54 8.20
N ASN A 83 7.01 -12.53 8.59
CA ASN A 83 6.10 -13.67 8.43
C ASN A 83 6.69 -15.00 8.92
N GLY A 84 7.42 -14.96 10.04
CA GLY A 84 8.05 -16.13 10.64
C GLY A 84 9.35 -16.60 9.97
N ARG A 85 9.84 -15.90 8.95
CA ARG A 85 11.03 -16.28 8.16
C ARG A 85 12.12 -15.21 8.22
N TYR A 86 13.39 -15.63 8.17
CA TYR A 86 14.55 -14.75 8.41
C TYR A 86 15.30 -14.35 7.14
N HIS A 87 14.84 -14.77 5.96
CA HIS A 87 15.41 -14.38 4.68
C HIS A 87 14.42 -13.45 3.99
N TRP A 88 14.65 -12.15 4.10
CA TRP A 88 13.73 -11.15 3.57
C TRP A 88 14.48 -9.89 3.20
N GLY A 89 13.79 -8.99 2.52
CA GLY A 89 14.30 -7.66 2.28
C GLY A 89 13.30 -6.71 1.67
N ARG A 90 13.68 -5.44 1.55
CA ARG A 90 12.82 -4.37 1.01
C ARG A 90 12.75 -4.47 -0.51
N VAL A 91 11.59 -4.15 -1.06
CA VAL A 91 11.35 -4.12 -2.52
C VAL A 91 10.45 -2.95 -2.90
N THR A 92 10.77 -2.33 -4.03
CA THR A 92 9.96 -1.30 -4.70
C THR A 92 9.80 -1.67 -6.16
N LEU A 93 8.56 -1.82 -6.64
CA LEU A 93 8.24 -2.15 -8.04
C LEU A 93 7.34 -1.06 -8.62
N THR A 94 7.66 -0.57 -9.81
CA THR A 94 6.83 0.37 -10.58
C THR A 94 6.18 -0.38 -11.73
N PHE A 95 4.85 -0.37 -11.79
CA PHE A 95 4.07 -1.04 -12.82
C PHE A 95 3.71 -0.09 -13.96
N ASP A 96 3.73 -0.60 -15.19
CA ASP A 96 3.29 0.12 -16.41
C ASP A 96 2.09 -0.56 -17.10
N GLY A 97 1.61 -1.63 -16.48
CA GLY A 97 0.47 -2.42 -16.92
C GLY A 97 0.81 -3.71 -17.67
N ASN A 98 1.88 -3.69 -18.45
CA ASN A 98 2.40 -4.88 -19.12
C ASN A 98 3.47 -5.59 -18.30
N GLY A 99 3.97 -4.95 -17.25
CA GLY A 99 4.98 -5.50 -16.38
C GLY A 99 5.27 -4.62 -15.19
N PHE A 100 6.45 -4.81 -14.62
CA PHE A 100 7.03 -3.95 -13.61
C PHE A 100 8.54 -3.85 -13.77
N ASN A 101 9.09 -2.73 -13.31
CA ASN A 101 10.51 -2.52 -13.09
C ASN A 101 10.73 -2.04 -11.68
N GLY A 102 11.78 -2.51 -11.00
CA GLY A 102 11.96 -2.21 -9.59
C GLY A 102 13.33 -2.53 -9.06
N VAL A 103 13.46 -2.34 -7.75
CA VAL A 103 14.66 -2.66 -7.00
C VAL A 103 14.34 -3.38 -5.71
N TRP A 104 15.26 -4.23 -5.27
CA TRP A 104 15.23 -4.90 -3.98
C TRP A 104 16.58 -4.79 -3.23
N GLY A 105 16.56 -5.09 -1.94
CA GLY A 105 17.73 -5.19 -1.07
C GLY A 105 17.51 -6.26 0.00
N HIS A 106 18.53 -6.59 0.78
CA HIS A 106 18.40 -7.53 1.90
C HIS A 106 18.08 -6.80 3.20
N CYS A 107 17.24 -7.40 4.03
CA CYS A 107 16.86 -6.85 5.33
C CYS A 107 16.42 -5.38 5.20
N ASP A 108 16.99 -4.50 6.02
CA ASP A 108 16.71 -3.07 6.04
C ASP A 108 17.60 -2.23 5.12
N ASP A 109 18.49 -2.87 4.37
CA ASP A 109 19.33 -2.15 3.42
C ASP A 109 18.46 -1.43 2.38
N LYS A 110 18.94 -0.27 1.94
CA LYS A 110 18.31 0.47 0.85
C LYS A 110 18.27 -0.41 -0.42
N PRO A 111 17.09 -0.62 -1.04
CA PRO A 111 16.98 -1.35 -2.29
C PRO A 111 17.85 -0.75 -3.41
N ALA A 112 18.58 -1.61 -4.11
CA ALA A 112 19.48 -1.22 -5.20
C ALA A 112 19.65 -2.30 -6.28
N ARG A 113 19.27 -3.56 -6.01
CA ARG A 113 19.38 -4.68 -6.94
C ARG A 113 18.16 -4.68 -7.87
N PRO A 114 18.31 -4.77 -9.19
CA PRO A 114 17.18 -4.69 -10.11
C PRO A 114 16.27 -5.91 -10.00
N TRP A 115 14.95 -5.70 -10.17
CA TRP A 115 13.96 -6.75 -10.37
C TRP A 115 12.93 -6.27 -11.37
N ASN A 116 12.83 -6.97 -12.50
CA ASN A 116 11.88 -6.65 -13.57
C ASN A 116 11.01 -7.88 -13.89
N GLY A 117 9.83 -7.63 -14.42
CA GLY A 117 8.95 -8.69 -14.88
C GLY A 117 7.94 -8.22 -15.91
N SER A 118 7.48 -9.15 -16.74
CA SER A 118 6.46 -8.95 -17.76
C SER A 118 5.26 -9.85 -17.45
N ARG A 119 4.07 -9.32 -17.59
CA ARG A 119 2.81 -10.02 -17.33
C ARG A 119 2.64 -11.18 -18.31
N SER A 120 2.48 -12.39 -17.80
CA SER A 120 2.37 -13.62 -18.58
C SER A 120 0.94 -14.16 -18.67
N SER A 121 0.05 -13.83 -17.72
CA SER A 121 -1.40 -14.06 -17.86
C SER A 121 -2.25 -13.24 -16.87
N GLY A 122 -3.53 -13.07 -17.20
CA GLY A 122 -4.51 -12.23 -16.48
C GLY A 122 -4.66 -10.87 -17.16
N SER A 123 -5.85 -10.58 -17.72
CA SER A 123 -6.10 -9.30 -18.39
C SER A 123 -6.03 -8.17 -17.37
N GLN A 124 -5.30 -7.11 -17.71
CA GLN A 124 -5.46 -5.85 -16.98
C GLN A 124 -6.87 -5.32 -17.19
N GLY A 125 -7.57 -5.02 -16.10
CA GLY A 125 -8.54 -3.94 -16.13
C GLY A 125 -7.75 -2.63 -16.33
N GLY A 126 -7.62 -2.20 -17.59
CA GLY A 126 -7.23 -0.86 -18.04
C GLY A 126 -5.83 -0.36 -17.71
N THR A 127 -5.09 0.09 -18.74
CA THR A 127 -3.95 1.00 -18.58
C THR A 127 -4.44 2.28 -17.89
N PRO A 128 -3.77 2.79 -16.84
CA PRO A 128 -4.09 4.11 -16.29
C PRO A 128 -3.93 5.15 -17.39
N PRO A 129 -4.89 6.09 -17.56
CA PRO A 129 -4.64 7.26 -18.37
C PRO A 129 -3.42 7.99 -17.81
N ALA A 130 -2.52 8.43 -18.70
CA ALA A 130 -1.64 9.54 -18.37
C ALA A 130 -2.49 10.81 -18.45
N ASP A 131 -3.00 11.32 -17.32
CA ASP A 131 -3.60 12.66 -17.29
C ASP A 131 -3.49 13.33 -15.90
N PRO A 132 -3.03 14.59 -15.81
CA PRO A 132 -3.04 15.39 -14.59
C PRO A 132 -4.41 16.06 -14.44
N GLY A 133 -5.24 15.53 -13.55
CA GLY A 133 -6.45 16.22 -13.11
C GLY A 133 -7.68 15.32 -13.13
N HIS A 134 -8.20 15.05 -11.94
CA HIS A 134 -9.41 14.25 -11.65
C HIS A 134 -9.22 12.73 -11.64
N ASP A 135 -8.41 12.29 -10.67
CA ASP A 135 -8.57 10.96 -10.05
C ASP A 135 -9.89 10.95 -9.24
N PRO A 136 -10.82 9.99 -9.43
CA PRO A 136 -12.04 9.83 -8.64
C PRO A 136 -11.79 9.45 -7.16
N PHE A 137 -10.55 9.13 -6.78
CA PHE A 137 -10.07 9.00 -5.41
C PHE A 137 -9.30 10.24 -4.92
N SER A 138 -9.16 11.26 -5.76
CA SER A 138 -8.67 12.59 -5.37
C SER A 138 -9.74 13.24 -4.50
N VAL A 139 -9.70 12.96 -3.21
CA VAL A 139 -10.32 13.85 -2.24
C VAL A 139 -9.59 15.18 -2.39
N THR A 140 -10.31 16.23 -2.75
CA THR A 140 -9.83 17.60 -2.58
C THR A 140 -9.58 17.77 -1.10
N SER A 141 -8.36 17.47 -0.65
CA SER A 141 -7.97 17.72 0.71
C SER A 141 -7.97 19.23 0.85
N ASP A 142 -8.95 19.79 1.55
CA ASP A 142 -8.92 21.19 2.02
C ASP A 142 -7.79 21.43 3.06
N GLY A 143 -6.82 20.51 3.14
CA GLY A 143 -5.59 20.62 3.91
C GLY A 143 -4.38 20.18 3.07
N PRO A 144 -3.16 20.65 3.40
CA PRO A 144 -1.95 20.29 2.67
C PRO A 144 -1.70 18.79 2.77
N GLY A 145 -1.35 18.15 1.65
CA GLY A 145 -0.91 16.76 1.63
C GLY A 145 0.24 16.53 2.61
N ILE A 146 0.24 15.38 3.27
CA ILE A 146 1.22 15.03 4.31
C ILE A 146 2.42 14.23 3.76
N GLU A 147 2.43 13.91 2.47
CA GLU A 147 3.56 13.26 1.80
C GLU A 147 4.87 14.01 2.07
N GLY A 148 5.94 13.25 2.28
CA GLY A 148 7.28 13.77 2.53
C GLY A 148 7.93 13.18 3.77
N LEU A 149 9.06 13.78 4.17
CA LEU A 149 9.84 13.38 5.34
C LEU A 149 9.45 14.23 6.56
N TRP A 150 9.30 13.57 7.69
CA TRP A 150 8.93 14.16 8.97
C TRP A 150 9.86 13.62 10.05
N GLY A 151 10.35 14.48 10.94
CA GLY A 151 10.95 14.04 12.20
C GLY A 151 9.84 13.78 13.22
N SER A 152 9.89 12.67 13.96
CA SER A 152 8.88 12.37 14.98
C SER A 152 9.51 11.81 16.26
N SER A 153 8.72 11.71 17.33
CA SER A 153 9.16 11.12 18.60
C SER A 153 9.61 9.66 18.48
N GLU A 154 9.13 8.92 17.47
CA GLU A 154 9.48 7.52 17.20
C GLU A 154 10.47 7.36 16.04
N GLY A 155 11.18 8.45 15.70
CA GLY A 155 12.12 8.51 14.59
C GLY A 155 11.53 9.15 13.34
N ASP A 156 12.33 9.17 12.26
CA ASP A 156 11.94 9.82 11.02
C ASP A 156 10.86 9.02 10.31
N ILE A 157 9.74 9.67 9.97
CA ILE A 157 8.65 9.09 9.18
C ILE A 157 8.74 9.62 7.76
N ARG A 158 8.76 8.72 6.78
CA ARG A 158 8.49 9.08 5.38
C ARG A 158 7.06 8.70 5.04
N PHE A 159 6.18 9.70 4.91
CA PHE A 159 4.80 9.50 4.45
C PHE A 159 4.74 9.46 2.93
N ARG A 160 3.90 8.55 2.42
CA ARG A 160 3.41 8.52 1.04
C ARG A 160 1.90 8.62 1.07
N GLN A 161 1.33 9.43 0.18
CA GLN A 161 -0.10 9.70 0.16
C GLN A 161 -0.66 9.55 -1.25
N GLN A 162 -1.82 8.89 -1.36
CA GLN A 162 -2.64 8.86 -2.56
C GLN A 162 -4.09 9.15 -2.18
N GLY A 163 -4.60 10.33 -2.56
CA GLY A 163 -5.90 10.80 -2.10
C GLY A 163 -5.97 10.87 -0.58
N ASN A 164 -6.97 10.23 0.03
CA ASN A 164 -7.08 10.11 1.49
C ASN A 164 -6.29 8.93 2.07
N ARG A 165 -5.57 8.13 1.29
CA ARG A 165 -4.84 6.97 1.80
C ARG A 165 -3.40 7.34 2.07
N VAL A 166 -2.88 6.88 3.20
CA VAL A 166 -1.54 7.21 3.67
C VAL A 166 -0.86 5.94 4.12
N ALA A 167 0.42 5.81 3.74
CA ALA A 167 1.34 4.96 4.48
C ALA A 167 2.54 5.75 4.94
N GLY A 168 3.20 5.24 5.97
CA GLY A 168 4.47 5.75 6.45
C GLY A 168 5.44 4.62 6.70
N ARG A 169 6.74 4.92 6.62
CA ARG A 169 7.77 4.07 7.21
C ARG A 169 8.57 4.89 8.19
N TYR A 170 8.87 4.32 9.34
CA TYR A 170 9.74 4.94 10.33
C TYR A 170 10.87 4.01 10.75
N SER A 171 11.98 4.61 11.16
CA SER A 171 13.25 3.89 11.35
C SER A 171 13.27 3.00 12.58
N SER A 172 12.49 3.34 13.61
CA SER A 172 12.39 2.52 14.81
C SER A 172 11.68 1.19 14.47
N ASP A 173 12.31 0.08 14.84
CA ASP A 173 11.77 -1.28 14.78
C ASP A 173 11.06 -1.67 13.47
N ASN A 174 11.60 -1.22 12.34
CA ASN A 174 11.03 -1.47 11.01
C ASN A 174 9.56 -1.07 10.90
N GLY A 175 9.25 0.06 11.53
CA GLY A 175 7.93 0.63 11.66
C GLY A 175 7.26 0.96 10.33
N GLU A 176 5.98 0.65 10.27
CA GLU A 176 5.06 0.98 9.19
C GLU A 176 3.84 1.68 9.76
N LEU A 177 3.34 2.69 9.04
CA LEU A 177 2.06 3.33 9.30
C LEU A 177 1.16 3.06 8.10
N VAL A 178 -0.11 2.75 8.35
CA VAL A 178 -1.15 2.62 7.32
C VAL A 178 -2.42 3.26 7.81
N GLY A 179 -3.04 4.13 7.02
CA GLY A 179 -4.26 4.81 7.47
C GLY A 179 -4.97 5.62 6.40
N THR A 180 -6.00 6.31 6.85
CA THR A 180 -6.82 7.22 6.06
C THR A 180 -6.77 8.61 6.67
N LEU A 181 -6.42 9.60 5.85
CA LEU A 181 -6.41 11.02 6.16
C LEU A 181 -7.77 11.64 5.82
N GLN A 182 -8.49 12.11 6.82
CA GLN A 182 -9.74 12.84 6.65
C GLN A 182 -9.68 14.13 7.45
N SER A 183 -9.94 15.26 6.79
CA SER A 183 -9.99 16.58 7.43
C SER A 183 -8.77 16.91 8.29
N GLY A 184 -7.57 16.52 7.82
CA GLY A 184 -6.31 16.74 8.54
C GLY A 184 -6.00 15.71 9.62
N THR A 185 -6.85 14.70 9.84
CA THR A 185 -6.63 13.63 10.81
C THR A 185 -6.36 12.31 10.09
N LEU A 186 -5.16 11.74 10.32
CA LEU A 186 -4.80 10.39 9.89
C LEU A 186 -5.19 9.38 10.96
N SER A 187 -6.17 8.52 10.66
CA SER A 187 -6.54 7.39 11.49
C SER A 187 -6.07 6.09 10.85
N GLY A 188 -5.49 5.19 11.64
CA GLY A 188 -4.90 3.99 11.06
C GLY A 188 -4.22 3.07 12.07
N TYR A 189 -3.14 2.43 11.63
CA TYR A 189 -2.33 1.52 12.43
C TYR A 189 -0.84 1.80 12.28
N TRP A 190 -0.10 1.62 13.37
CA TRP A 190 1.35 1.39 13.35
C TRP A 190 1.61 -0.13 13.41
N ILE A 191 2.67 -0.60 12.77
CA ILE A 191 3.03 -2.02 12.67
C ILE A 191 4.56 -2.18 12.73
N GLU A 192 5.02 -3.04 13.63
CA GLU A 192 6.42 -3.22 14.03
C GLU A 192 6.81 -4.70 14.09
N ASP A 193 8.11 -4.98 14.26
CA ASP A 193 8.64 -6.34 14.41
C ASP A 193 8.58 -6.82 15.87
N HIS A 194 8.60 -5.89 16.82
CA HIS A 194 8.54 -6.11 18.24
C HIS A 194 8.02 -4.86 18.98
N SER A 195 7.11 -5.08 19.93
CA SER A 195 6.68 -4.03 20.85
C SER A 195 6.32 -4.64 22.20
N ALA A 196 6.01 -3.80 23.18
CA ALA A 196 5.64 -4.28 24.52
C ALA A 196 4.39 -5.18 24.54
N GLN A 197 3.56 -5.14 23.49
CA GLN A 197 2.34 -5.93 23.41
C GLN A 197 2.20 -6.64 22.06
N ARG A 198 2.17 -7.98 22.11
CA ARG A 198 1.80 -8.82 20.97
C ARG A 198 0.28 -8.94 20.87
N CYS A 199 -0.27 -8.71 19.69
CA CYS A 199 -1.69 -8.87 19.38
C CYS A 199 -2.05 -10.31 19.02
N ILE A 200 -3.35 -10.63 19.08
CA ILE A 200 -3.88 -11.96 18.75
C ILE A 200 -3.97 -12.14 17.23
N THR A 201 -4.34 -11.08 16.50
CA THR A 201 -4.43 -11.08 15.04
C THR A 201 -3.21 -10.38 14.44
N PRO A 202 -2.73 -10.81 13.26
CA PRO A 202 -1.67 -10.08 12.56
C PRO A 202 -2.23 -8.91 11.73
N ARG A 203 -1.42 -7.88 11.54
CA ARG A 203 -1.59 -6.84 10.50
C ARG A 203 -0.35 -6.81 9.64
N ASN A 204 -0.54 -6.86 8.32
CA ASN A 204 0.56 -7.02 7.35
C ASN A 204 1.53 -8.15 7.73
N GLY A 205 0.98 -9.26 8.24
CA GLY A 205 1.74 -10.46 8.63
C GLY A 205 2.52 -10.34 9.96
N ARG A 206 2.44 -9.20 10.65
CA ARG A 206 3.13 -8.94 11.92
C ARG A 206 2.13 -8.84 13.08
N TYR A 207 2.53 -9.31 14.26
CA TYR A 207 1.67 -9.37 15.45
C TYR A 207 1.91 -8.23 16.43
N PHE A 208 2.85 -7.33 16.16
CA PHE A 208 3.09 -6.14 16.97
C PHE A 208 2.57 -4.94 16.19
N TRP A 209 1.40 -4.46 16.60
CA TRP A 209 0.75 -3.34 15.93
C TRP A 209 -0.20 -2.66 16.90
N GLY A 210 -0.69 -1.51 16.49
CA GLY A 210 -1.72 -0.81 17.25
C GLY A 210 -2.33 0.34 16.47
N ARG A 211 -3.35 0.99 17.04
CA ARG A 211 -4.08 2.08 16.37
C ARG A 211 -3.34 3.41 16.50
N ILE A 212 -3.51 4.29 15.52
CA ILE A 212 -3.04 5.69 15.54
C ILE A 212 -4.17 6.66 15.23
N GLU A 213 -4.02 7.88 15.73
CA GLU A 213 -4.76 9.06 15.30
C GLU A 213 -3.83 10.29 15.33
N PHE A 214 -3.44 10.81 14.17
CA PHE A 214 -2.54 11.96 14.04
C PHE A 214 -3.29 13.14 13.42
N SER A 215 -3.31 14.27 14.10
CA SER A 215 -3.88 15.54 13.61
C SER A 215 -2.77 16.44 13.09
N PHE A 216 -2.86 16.81 11.80
CA PHE A 216 -1.89 17.63 11.09
C PHE A 216 -2.33 19.09 11.06
N SER A 217 -1.38 19.99 11.32
CA SER A 217 -1.55 21.44 11.24
C SER A 217 -0.28 22.07 10.67
N GLY A 218 -0.30 22.38 9.37
CA GLY A 218 0.86 22.92 8.66
C GLY A 218 2.03 21.92 8.63
N ASN A 219 3.17 22.32 9.20
CA ASN A 219 4.39 21.52 9.26
C ASN A 219 4.54 20.74 10.57
N ARG A 220 3.46 20.53 11.32
CA ARG A 220 3.45 19.77 12.57
C ARG A 220 2.28 18.81 12.62
N PHE A 221 2.46 17.68 13.30
CA PHE A 221 1.36 16.85 13.75
C PHE A 221 1.47 16.53 15.23
N THR A 222 0.31 16.38 15.87
CA THR A 222 0.16 15.79 17.20
C THR A 222 -0.70 14.55 17.07
N GLY A 223 -0.49 13.57 17.94
CA GLY A 223 -1.14 12.29 17.75
C GLY A 223 -1.16 11.43 18.98
N ARG A 224 -2.03 10.44 18.92
CA ARG A 224 -2.18 9.38 19.90
C ARG A 224 -1.96 8.03 19.26
N TRP A 225 -1.49 7.07 20.04
CA TRP A 225 -1.40 5.67 19.62
C TRP A 225 -1.79 4.73 20.77
N GLY A 226 -2.18 3.50 20.45
CA GLY A 226 -2.45 2.44 21.43
C GLY A 226 -2.04 1.08 20.89
N TYR A 227 -2.01 0.04 21.72
CA TYR A 227 -1.69 -1.34 21.29
C TYR A 227 -2.93 -2.08 20.80
N CYS A 228 -2.77 -2.87 19.75
CA CYS A 228 -3.84 -3.66 19.14
C CYS A 228 -5.10 -2.80 18.90
N ASP A 229 -6.29 -3.34 19.21
CA ASP A 229 -7.55 -2.58 19.19
C ASP A 229 -7.83 -1.82 20.50
N GLY A 230 -6.84 -1.71 21.38
CA GLY A 230 -6.94 -1.03 22.66
C GLY A 230 -7.05 0.49 22.55
N PRO A 231 -7.21 1.17 23.69
CA PRO A 231 -7.34 2.61 23.73
C PRO A 231 -6.06 3.34 23.30
N LEU A 232 -6.29 4.48 22.68
CA LEU A 232 -5.51 5.72 22.58
C LEU A 232 -4.34 6.07 23.50
N THR A 233 -3.70 5.27 24.33
CA THR A 233 -3.00 5.80 25.53
C THR A 233 -1.73 6.62 25.28
N GLY A 234 -0.90 6.28 24.30
CA GLY A 234 0.37 6.94 24.02
C GLY A 234 0.25 8.28 23.29
N ASN A 235 1.33 9.06 23.31
CA ASN A 235 1.48 10.30 22.53
C ASN A 235 2.52 10.09 21.44
N TRP A 236 2.30 10.68 20.27
CA TRP A 236 3.25 10.68 19.15
C TRP A 236 3.09 11.98 18.38
N GLY A 237 4.15 12.76 18.27
CA GLY A 237 4.16 14.00 17.51
C GLY A 237 5.35 14.10 16.58
N GLY A 238 5.29 15.05 15.66
CA GLY A 238 6.38 15.30 14.73
C GLY A 238 6.23 16.58 13.93
N GLU A 239 7.31 16.91 13.21
CA GLU A 239 7.44 18.11 12.40
C GLU A 239 8.02 17.76 11.02
N ARG A 240 7.59 18.48 10.00
CA ARG A 240 8.03 18.27 8.62
C ARG A 240 9.50 18.69 8.48
N LYS A 241 10.28 17.92 7.74
CA LYS A 241 11.67 18.24 7.38
C LYS A 241 11.78 18.92 6.02
#